data_AF-A0A5J4VBG2-F1
#
_entry.id   AF-A0A5J4VBG2-F1
#
_cell.length_a   1.000
_cell.length_b   1.000
_cell.length_c   1.000
_cell.angle_alpha   90.00
_cell.angle_beta   90.00
_cell.angle_gamma   90.00
#
_symmetry.space_group_name_H-M   'P 1'
#
loop_
_entity.id
_entity.type
_entity.pdbx_description
1 polymer ?
#
loop_
_entity_poly.entity_id
_entity_poly.type
_entity_poly.pdbx_seq_one_letter_code
_entity_poly.pdbx_strand_id
1 'polypeptide(L)'
;MPQKTQDEKVGHCMKKLDDFIEQDQLGTNRKQDQQSTSNNSQVFKALYKENGKYYAIKHINRGSILKKKIEQSTLVELDILTRLQHYFVIKLYGNFVLELCRFDLQRLSLKSLHIGAVRYFATEIVEAVEYIHSKGLVHRDLKPENILIDQDGHDNQFLQTILNIKNVQVVKGGVTTDKLDIWALDLIIYFLSIRNNLFAV
;
A
#
# COMPACT_ATOMS: atom_id res chain seq x y z
N MET A 1 -13.31 -3.56 -24.51
CA MET A 1 -12.41 -4.70 -24.27
C MET A 1 -11.55 -4.94 -25.50
N PRO A 2 -10.23 -4.79 -25.38
CA PRO A 2 -9.29 -5.61 -26.12
C PRO A 2 -8.48 -6.47 -25.14
N GLN A 3 -8.46 -7.77 -25.40
CA GLN A 3 -7.47 -8.71 -24.87
C GLN A 3 -6.14 -8.51 -25.63
N LYS A 4 -5.02 -8.54 -24.90
CA LYS A 4 -3.62 -8.89 -25.29
C LYS A 4 -2.70 -8.39 -24.16
N THR A 5 -1.75 -9.13 -23.60
CA THR A 5 -1.03 -10.35 -23.99
C THR A 5 -0.59 -11.06 -22.71
N GLN A 6 -0.80 -12.37 -22.64
CA GLN A 6 -0.08 -13.24 -21.69
C GLN A 6 1.40 -13.32 -22.10
N ASP A 7 2.24 -13.64 -21.10
CA ASP A 7 3.66 -14.01 -21.19
C ASP A 7 4.70 -12.93 -20.87
N GLU A 8 4.72 -12.51 -19.60
CA GLU A 8 5.99 -12.40 -18.87
C GLU A 8 5.95 -13.31 -17.65
N LYS A 9 6.35 -14.58 -17.83
CA LYS A 9 6.77 -15.42 -16.71
C LYS A 9 8.09 -14.89 -16.18
N VAL A 10 8.06 -13.79 -15.42
CA VAL A 10 9.20 -13.36 -14.61
C VAL A 10 9.28 -14.32 -13.44
N GLY A 11 10.16 -15.31 -13.54
CA GLY A 11 10.71 -15.95 -12.34
C GLY A 11 11.28 -14.83 -11.47
N HIS A 12 10.58 -14.48 -10.40
CA HIS A 12 10.93 -13.33 -9.57
C HIS A 12 12.18 -13.67 -8.78
N CYS A 13 13.36 -13.41 -9.36
CA CYS A 13 14.59 -13.39 -8.58
C CYS A 13 14.42 -12.27 -7.56
N MET A 14 14.29 -12.63 -6.28
CA MET A 14 14.18 -11.66 -5.20
C MET A 14 15.41 -10.76 -5.21
N LYS A 15 15.20 -9.44 -5.32
CA LYS A 15 16.28 -8.44 -5.30
C LYS A 15 16.96 -8.48 -3.94
N LYS A 16 18.29 -8.60 -3.93
CA LYS A 16 19.08 -8.60 -2.70
C LYS A 16 19.32 -7.17 -2.24
N LEU A 17 19.38 -6.98 -0.93
CA LEU A 17 19.53 -5.64 -0.34
C LEU A 17 20.86 -4.97 -0.72
N ASP A 18 21.93 -5.76 -0.89
CA ASP A 18 23.27 -5.26 -1.24
C ASP A 18 23.34 -4.62 -2.64
N ASP A 19 22.37 -4.91 -3.50
CA ASP A 19 22.27 -4.38 -4.86
C ASP A 19 21.59 -3.01 -4.92
N PHE A 20 21.24 -2.44 -3.77
CA PHE A 20 20.61 -1.13 -3.66
C PHE A 20 21.60 -0.05 -3.21
N ILE A 21 21.34 1.18 -3.65
CA ILE A 21 21.96 2.40 -3.14
C ILE A 21 20.88 3.19 -2.41
N GLU A 22 20.93 3.20 -1.08
CA GLU A 22 19.99 3.95 -0.25
C GLU A 22 20.17 5.45 -0.42
N GLN A 23 19.05 6.16 -0.42
CA GLN A 23 18.96 7.61 -0.54
C GLN A 23 18.19 8.19 0.66
N ASP A 24 17.16 8.98 0.39
CA ASP A 24 16.41 9.70 1.42
C ASP A 24 15.48 8.78 2.22
N GLN A 25 15.33 9.09 3.51
CA GLN A 25 14.29 8.51 4.33
C GLN A 25 12.91 9.02 3.88
N LEU A 26 12.00 8.09 3.61
CA LEU A 26 10.61 8.36 3.28
C LEU A 26 9.78 8.47 4.56
N GLY A 27 9.07 9.59 4.70
CA GLY A 27 8.01 9.73 5.69
C GLY A 27 8.46 9.78 7.16
N THR A 28 9.23 10.79 7.56
CA THR A 28 9.26 11.27 8.96
C THR A 28 9.46 12.78 9.03
N ASN A 29 8.38 13.54 8.86
CA ASN A 29 8.31 14.92 9.34
C ASN A 29 7.15 15.04 10.34
N ARG A 30 7.39 14.64 11.58
CA ARG A 30 6.65 15.17 12.74
C ARG A 30 7.66 15.83 13.68
N LYS A 31 7.92 17.12 13.46
CA LYS A 31 8.10 18.00 14.61
C LYS A 31 6.70 18.17 15.20
N GLN A 32 6.55 17.82 16.48
CA GLN A 32 5.34 17.97 17.31
C GLN A 32 4.16 17.03 16.98
N ASP A 33 4.11 15.88 17.66
CA ASP A 33 3.00 15.58 18.58
C ASP A 33 3.26 14.24 19.28
N GLN A 34 3.38 14.33 20.60
CA GLN A 34 3.50 13.20 21.51
C GLN A 34 2.14 12.48 21.59
N GLN A 35 1.86 11.57 20.66
CA GLN A 35 1.03 10.37 20.84
C GLN A 35 0.83 9.65 19.49
N SER A 36 1.83 8.87 19.10
CA SER A 36 1.58 7.68 18.28
C SER A 36 2.61 6.65 18.66
N THR A 37 2.19 5.73 19.52
CA THR A 37 2.81 4.42 19.68
C THR A 37 3.03 3.83 18.28
N SER A 38 4.25 3.35 17.97
CA SER A 38 4.64 2.52 16.79
C SER A 38 5.61 3.12 15.73
N ASN A 39 6.70 3.81 16.10
CA ASN A 39 7.83 3.98 15.15
C ASN A 39 8.80 2.78 15.22
N ASN A 40 8.34 1.60 14.80
CA ASN A 40 9.14 0.36 14.79
C ASN A 40 9.84 0.07 13.45
N SER A 41 9.56 0.87 12.42
CA SER A 41 10.16 0.74 11.09
C SER A 41 10.33 2.08 10.42
N GLN A 42 11.45 2.27 9.73
CA GLN A 42 11.75 3.41 8.86
C GLN A 42 11.71 2.94 7.41
N VAL A 43 11.31 3.79 6.48
CA VAL A 43 11.30 3.45 5.05
C VAL A 43 12.27 4.37 4.34
N PHE A 44 13.09 3.84 3.44
CA PHE A 44 14.08 4.58 2.67
C PHE A 44 13.81 4.41 1.18
N LYS A 45 14.02 5.48 0.41
CA LYS A 45 14.10 5.39 -1.05
C LYS A 45 15.46 4.81 -1.43
N ALA A 46 15.50 3.87 -2.36
CA ALA A 46 16.75 3.29 -2.82
C ALA A 46 16.75 3.04 -4.34
N LEU A 47 17.91 3.21 -4.97
CA LEU A 47 18.13 2.93 -6.39
C LEU A 47 18.63 1.50 -6.56
N TYR A 48 17.96 0.70 -7.39
CA TYR A 48 18.44 -0.63 -7.74
C TYR A 48 19.50 -0.53 -8.84
N LYS A 49 20.70 -1.06 -8.58
CA LYS A 49 21.88 -0.87 -9.44
C LYS A 49 21.70 -1.46 -10.85
N GLU A 50 20.99 -2.58 -10.98
CA GLU A 50 20.89 -3.30 -12.25
C GLU A 50 20.02 -2.59 -13.30
N ASN A 51 18.87 -2.06 -12.90
CA ASN A 51 17.89 -1.48 -13.83
C ASN A 51 17.70 0.03 -13.66
N GLY A 52 18.38 0.65 -12.69
CA GLY A 52 18.26 2.09 -12.41
C GLY A 52 16.89 2.53 -11.91
N LYS A 53 15.99 1.61 -11.50
CA LYS A 53 14.68 1.94 -10.95
C LYS A 53 14.75 2.16 -9.45
N TYR A 54 13.85 3.01 -8.94
CA TYR A 54 13.73 3.29 -7.51
C TYR A 54 12.74 2.35 -6.82
N TYR A 55 13.05 2.02 -5.56
CA TYR A 55 12.28 1.14 -4.70
C TYR A 55 12.21 1.72 -3.27
N ALA A 56 11.29 1.20 -2.46
CA ALA A 56 11.17 1.52 -1.05
C ALA A 56 11.70 0.37 -0.19
N ILE A 57 12.65 0.66 0.71
CA ILE A 57 13.24 -0.32 1.62
C ILE A 57 12.76 -0.06 3.04
N LYS A 58 12.07 -1.04 3.64
CA LYS A 58 11.55 -0.95 5.02
C LYS A 58 12.57 -1.50 6.01
N HIS A 59 13.27 -0.61 6.71
CA HIS A 59 14.15 -0.95 7.82
C HIS A 59 13.32 -1.22 9.07
N ILE A 60 13.52 -2.38 9.70
CA ILE A 60 12.87 -2.72 10.96
C ILE A 60 13.92 -2.64 12.06
N ASN A 61 13.62 -1.87 13.11
CA ASN A 61 14.56 -1.71 14.21
C ASN A 61 14.75 -3.04 14.94
N ARG A 62 16.01 -3.52 15.03
CA ARG A 62 16.36 -4.80 15.69
C ARG A 62 15.86 -4.88 17.14
N GLY A 63 15.86 -3.76 17.87
CA GLY A 63 15.32 -3.71 19.25
C GLY A 63 13.80 -3.90 19.31
N SER A 64 13.09 -3.55 18.24
CA SER A 64 11.64 -3.75 18.12
C SER A 64 11.29 -5.20 17.74
N ILE A 65 12.16 -5.89 17.01
CA ILE A 65 11.99 -7.32 16.62
C ILE A 65 12.02 -8.24 17.84
N LEU A 66 12.77 -7.88 18.89
CA LEU A 66 12.83 -8.65 20.14
C LEU A 66 11.45 -8.87 20.80
N LYS A 67 10.44 -8.07 20.43
CA LYS A 67 9.04 -8.34 20.77
C LYS A 67 8.50 -9.40 19.81
N LYS A 68 8.40 -10.66 20.27
CA LYS A 68 7.86 -11.82 19.53
C LYS A 68 6.61 -11.51 18.68
N LYS A 69 5.69 -10.69 19.19
CA LYS A 69 4.46 -10.29 18.47
C LYS A 69 4.73 -9.46 17.20
N ILE A 70 5.71 -8.55 17.24
CA ILE A 70 6.08 -7.68 16.10
C ILE A 70 6.77 -8.50 15.01
N GLU A 71 7.69 -9.38 15.42
CA GLU A 71 8.36 -10.32 14.52
C GLU A 71 7.35 -11.23 13.80
N GLN A 72 6.44 -11.87 14.53
CA GLN A 72 5.40 -12.72 13.95
C GLN A 72 4.50 -11.95 12.96
N SER A 73 4.06 -10.75 13.32
CA SER A 73 3.24 -9.93 12.43
C SER A 73 3.99 -9.55 11.14
N THR A 74 5.28 -9.26 11.24
CA THR A 74 6.12 -8.89 10.09
C THR A 74 6.33 -10.08 9.15
N LEU A 75 6.60 -11.27 9.70
CA LEU A 75 6.77 -12.48 8.90
C LEU A 75 5.48 -12.87 8.18
N VAL A 76 4.33 -12.72 8.84
CA VAL A 76 3.01 -12.94 8.22
C VAL A 76 2.76 -11.93 7.10
N GLU A 77 3.09 -10.64 7.30
CA GLU A 77 2.97 -9.60 6.26
C GLU A 77 3.79 -9.96 5.02
N LEU A 78 5.06 -10.35 5.20
CA LEU A 78 5.92 -10.77 4.09
C LEU A 78 5.41 -12.03 3.40
N ASP A 79 5.02 -13.07 4.15
CA ASP A 79 4.47 -14.30 3.60
C ASP A 79 3.20 -14.06 2.78
N ILE A 80 2.31 -13.19 3.26
CA ILE A 80 1.12 -12.77 2.50
C ILE A 80 1.54 -12.03 1.23
N LEU A 81 2.42 -11.04 1.34
CA LEU A 81 2.85 -10.20 0.21
C LEU A 81 3.50 -11.02 -0.91
N THR A 82 4.27 -12.07 -0.60
CA THR A 82 4.84 -12.95 -1.62
C THR A 82 3.80 -13.67 -2.48
N ARG A 83 2.56 -13.80 -1.99
CA ARG A 83 1.47 -14.53 -2.65
C ARG A 83 0.46 -13.62 -3.33
N LEU A 84 0.56 -12.30 -3.13
CA LEU A 84 -0.34 -11.32 -3.73
C LEU A 84 0.24 -10.82 -5.05
N GLN A 85 -0.60 -10.84 -6.08
CA GLN A 85 -0.31 -10.37 -7.42
C GLN A 85 -1.53 -9.63 -7.94
N HIS A 86 -1.52 -8.32 -7.75
CA HIS A 86 -2.59 -7.43 -8.20
C HIS A 86 -2.02 -6.08 -8.57
N TYR A 87 -2.65 -5.39 -9.50
CA TYR A 87 -2.14 -4.11 -10.00
C TYR A 87 -2.28 -2.99 -8.96
N PHE A 88 -3.33 -3.02 -8.14
CA PHE A 88 -3.62 -2.04 -7.09
C PHE A 88 -3.19 -2.47 -5.67
N VAL A 89 -2.28 -3.43 -5.54
CA VAL A 89 -1.75 -3.91 -4.24
C VAL A 89 -0.23 -3.82 -4.25
N ILE A 90 0.35 -3.37 -3.13
CA ILE A 90 1.79 -3.15 -3.00
C ILE A 90 2.59 -4.40 -3.41
N LYS A 91 3.52 -4.22 -4.36
CA LYS A 91 4.40 -5.30 -4.80
C LYS A 91 5.64 -5.43 -3.92
N LEU A 92 5.99 -6.68 -3.59
CA LEU A 92 7.22 -7.06 -2.90
C LEU A 92 8.24 -7.59 -3.92
N TYR A 93 9.41 -6.95 -4.00
CA TYR A 93 10.49 -7.32 -4.92
C TYR A 93 11.65 -8.07 -4.26
N GLY A 94 11.66 -8.16 -2.93
CA GLY A 94 12.69 -8.80 -2.13
C GLY A 94 12.37 -8.64 -0.64
N ASN A 95 13.21 -9.17 0.24
CA ASN A 95 12.99 -9.03 1.68
C ASN A 95 12.97 -7.55 2.09
N PHE A 96 11.80 -7.06 2.50
CA PHE A 96 11.55 -5.65 2.85
C PHE A 96 11.75 -4.63 1.72
N VAL A 97 11.83 -5.09 0.47
CA VAL A 97 11.93 -4.23 -0.72
C VAL A 97 10.57 -4.16 -1.40
N LEU A 98 9.95 -2.99 -1.38
CA LEU A 98 8.63 -2.71 -1.93
C LEU A 98 8.72 -1.81 -3.17
N GLU A 99 7.66 -1.76 -3.96
CA GLU A 99 7.50 -0.68 -4.92
C GLU A 99 7.52 0.69 -4.26
N LEU A 100 8.10 1.67 -4.94
CA LEU A 100 8.17 3.04 -4.45
C LEU A 100 6.90 3.78 -4.83
N CYS A 101 6.09 4.16 -3.84
CA CYS A 101 4.98 5.09 -4.04
C CYS A 101 5.39 6.53 -3.63
N ARG A 102 4.75 7.53 -4.23
CA ARG A 102 5.13 8.94 -4.08
C ARG A 102 4.61 9.58 -2.78
N PHE A 103 3.37 9.27 -2.42
CA PHE A 103 2.72 9.74 -1.20
C PHE A 103 1.53 8.84 -0.85
N ASP A 104 0.90 9.09 0.29
CA ASP A 104 -0.34 8.45 0.70
C ASP A 104 -1.58 9.29 0.34
N LEU A 105 -2.76 8.66 0.36
CA LEU A 105 -4.04 9.29 0.12
C LEU A 105 -4.35 10.34 1.20
N GLN A 106 -3.85 10.18 2.42
CA GLN A 106 -3.99 11.18 3.48
C GLN A 106 -3.46 12.55 3.03
N ARG A 107 -2.29 12.60 2.40
CA ARG A 107 -1.70 13.84 1.86
C ARG A 107 -2.49 14.42 0.68
N LEU A 108 -3.14 13.58 -0.13
CA LEU A 108 -4.04 14.05 -1.18
C LEU A 108 -5.36 14.57 -0.62
N SER A 109 -5.89 13.97 0.45
CA SER A 109 -7.16 14.37 1.06
C SER A 109 -7.15 15.80 1.62
N LEU A 110 -5.96 16.39 1.81
CA LEU A 110 -5.77 17.79 2.18
C LEU A 110 -5.96 18.77 1.02
N LYS A 111 -6.08 18.28 -0.23
CA LYS A 111 -6.30 19.07 -1.43
C LYS A 111 -7.70 18.82 -1.97
N SER A 112 -8.26 19.79 -2.71
CA SER A 112 -9.45 19.52 -3.52
C SER A 112 -9.07 18.69 -4.73
N LEU A 113 -9.82 17.62 -4.98
CA LEU A 113 -9.68 16.69 -6.08
C LEU A 113 -10.87 16.84 -7.01
N HIS A 114 -10.61 16.78 -8.31
CA HIS A 114 -11.68 16.71 -9.30
C HIS A 114 -12.51 15.43 -9.09
N ILE A 115 -13.83 15.51 -9.30
CA ILE A 115 -14.75 14.38 -9.16
C ILE A 115 -14.28 13.13 -9.93
N GLY A 116 -13.75 13.31 -11.14
CA GLY A 116 -13.20 12.21 -11.93
C GLY A 116 -12.10 11.45 -11.18
N ALA A 117 -11.18 12.17 -10.52
CA ALA A 117 -10.10 11.56 -9.75
C ALA A 117 -10.62 10.82 -8.51
N VAL A 118 -11.60 11.38 -7.81
CA VAL A 118 -12.26 10.71 -6.66
C VAL A 118 -12.89 9.40 -7.10
N ARG A 119 -13.57 9.39 -8.25
CA ARG A 119 -14.17 8.17 -8.82
C ARG A 119 -13.11 7.13 -9.18
N TYR A 120 -12.02 7.54 -9.84
CA TYR A 120 -10.93 6.62 -10.19
C TYR A 120 -10.31 5.99 -8.95
N PHE A 121 -9.94 6.81 -7.95
CA PHE A 121 -9.39 6.30 -6.70
C PHE A 121 -10.36 5.35 -6.00
N ALA A 122 -11.64 5.69 -5.90
CA ALA A 122 -12.63 4.81 -5.29
C ALA A 122 -12.71 3.45 -6.00
N THR A 123 -12.73 3.44 -7.34
CA THR A 123 -12.76 2.19 -8.13
C THR A 123 -11.53 1.33 -7.86
N GLU A 124 -10.34 1.90 -7.96
CA GLU A 124 -9.08 1.17 -7.78
C GLU A 124 -8.91 0.62 -6.35
N ILE A 125 -9.29 1.40 -5.34
CA ILE A 125 -9.26 0.97 -3.94
C ILE A 125 -10.24 -0.20 -3.73
N VAL A 126 -11.45 -0.11 -4.28
CA VAL A 126 -12.45 -1.20 -4.18
C VAL A 126 -11.94 -2.47 -4.85
N GLU A 127 -11.33 -2.36 -6.04
CA GLU A 127 -10.75 -3.51 -6.76
C GLU A 127 -9.61 -4.16 -5.97
N ALA A 128 -8.74 -3.36 -5.33
CA ALA A 128 -7.69 -3.87 -4.45
C ALA A 128 -8.25 -4.62 -3.24
N VAL A 129 -9.31 -4.11 -2.62
CA VAL A 129 -9.93 -4.72 -1.44
C VAL A 129 -10.68 -6.01 -1.81
N GLU A 130 -11.46 -5.98 -2.89
CA GLU A 130 -12.12 -7.18 -3.42
C GLU A 130 -11.10 -8.28 -3.71
N TYR A 131 -9.95 -7.92 -4.31
CA TYR A 131 -8.89 -8.87 -4.56
C TYR A 131 -8.38 -9.54 -3.28
N ILE A 132 -8.02 -8.79 -2.24
CA ILE A 132 -7.50 -9.41 -0.99
C ILE A 132 -8.59 -10.24 -0.28
N HIS A 133 -9.84 -9.80 -0.33
CA HIS A 133 -10.98 -10.55 0.21
C HIS A 133 -11.17 -11.88 -0.53
N SER A 134 -11.00 -11.89 -1.86
CA SER A 134 -11.02 -13.13 -2.67
C SER A 134 -9.91 -14.12 -2.30
N LYS A 135 -8.81 -13.64 -1.67
CA LYS A 135 -7.72 -14.47 -1.14
C LYS A 135 -7.94 -14.92 0.32
N GLY A 136 -9.12 -14.65 0.89
CA GLY A 136 -9.43 -14.97 2.28
C GLY A 136 -8.70 -14.08 3.29
N LEU A 137 -8.30 -12.88 2.86
CA LEU A 137 -7.59 -11.91 3.68
C LEU A 137 -8.52 -10.76 4.04
N VAL A 138 -8.38 -10.25 5.25
CA VAL A 138 -9.05 -9.00 5.69
C VAL A 138 -7.98 -8.04 6.16
N HIS A 139 -8.05 -6.80 5.67
CA HIS A 139 -7.03 -5.79 5.92
C HIS A 139 -7.05 -5.27 7.36
N ARG A 140 -8.25 -4.93 7.89
CA ARG A 140 -8.53 -4.48 9.27
C ARG A 140 -7.92 -3.15 9.71
N ASP A 141 -6.99 -2.59 8.96
CA ASP A 141 -6.40 -1.27 9.20
C ASP A 141 -6.55 -0.37 7.95
N LEU A 142 -7.69 -0.43 7.25
CA LEU A 142 -7.93 0.45 6.12
C LEU A 142 -8.08 1.90 6.60
N LYS A 143 -7.21 2.76 6.09
CA LYS A 143 -7.18 4.20 6.35
C LYS A 143 -6.41 4.91 5.24
N PRO A 144 -6.59 6.23 5.05
CA PRO A 144 -5.94 6.97 3.98
C PRO A 144 -4.41 6.87 3.98
N GLU A 145 -3.76 6.64 5.12
CA GLU A 145 -2.30 6.45 5.21
C GLU A 145 -1.82 5.10 4.65
N ASN A 146 -2.70 4.11 4.55
CA ASN A 146 -2.40 2.79 3.97
C ASN A 146 -2.84 2.66 2.51
N ILE A 147 -3.37 3.74 1.92
CA ILE A 147 -3.63 3.84 0.48
C ILE A 147 -2.54 4.73 -0.09
N LEU A 148 -1.60 4.12 -0.81
CA LEU A 148 -0.47 4.81 -1.41
C LEU A 148 -0.84 5.28 -2.81
N ILE A 149 -0.11 6.26 -3.31
CA ILE A 149 -0.30 6.85 -4.64
C ILE A 149 1.00 6.73 -5.41
N ASP A 150 0.92 6.00 -6.53
CA ASP A 150 2.01 5.89 -7.50
C ASP A 150 1.85 6.94 -8.62
N GLN A 151 2.98 7.34 -9.20
CA GLN A 151 3.09 8.31 -10.28
C GLN A 151 3.03 7.63 -11.67
N ASP A 152 3.34 6.34 -11.76
CA ASP A 152 3.36 5.57 -13.01
C ASP A 152 2.07 4.74 -13.16
N GLY A 153 0.91 5.42 -13.16
CA GLY A 153 -0.37 4.77 -13.45
C GLY A 153 -0.47 4.29 -14.90
N HIS A 154 -1.55 3.56 -15.23
CA HIS A 154 -1.85 3.14 -16.60
C HIS A 154 -1.68 4.31 -17.58
N ASP A 155 -0.73 4.16 -18.51
CA ASP A 155 -0.36 5.13 -19.55
C ASP A 155 0.28 6.47 -19.09
N ASN A 156 0.89 6.53 -17.89
CA ASN A 156 1.64 7.68 -17.36
C ASN A 156 0.84 9.02 -17.27
N GLN A 157 -0.48 8.96 -17.34
CA GLN A 157 -1.34 10.16 -17.36
C GLN A 157 -2.16 10.34 -16.09
N PHE A 158 -2.34 9.30 -15.29
CA PHE A 158 -3.18 9.34 -14.08
C PHE A 158 -2.45 8.77 -12.87
N LEU A 159 -2.68 9.40 -11.71
CA LEU A 159 -2.24 8.86 -10.43
C LEU A 159 -2.98 7.56 -10.15
N GLN A 160 -2.27 6.57 -9.63
CA GLN A 160 -2.83 5.27 -9.31
C GLN A 160 -2.78 5.02 -7.81
N THR A 161 -3.84 4.47 -7.24
CA THR A 161 -3.87 4.00 -5.86
C THR A 161 -3.29 2.59 -5.72
N ILE A 162 -2.52 2.39 -4.66
CA ILE A 162 -1.87 1.14 -4.30
C ILE A 162 -2.21 0.85 -2.84
N LEU A 163 -2.89 -0.27 -2.59
CA LEU A 163 -3.18 -0.73 -1.23
C LEU A 163 -1.92 -1.28 -0.57
N ASN A 164 -1.50 -0.65 0.52
CA ASN A 164 -0.40 -1.13 1.34
C ASN A 164 -0.89 -2.19 2.34
N ILE A 165 -0.39 -3.41 2.23
CA ILE A 165 -0.76 -4.54 3.09
C ILE A 165 -0.16 -4.36 4.48
N LYS A 166 -1.01 -4.04 5.46
CA LYS A 166 -0.59 -3.88 6.87
C LYS A 166 -1.63 -4.45 7.81
N ASN A 167 -1.18 -5.17 8.84
CA ASN A 167 -2.04 -5.78 9.88
C ASN A 167 -3.10 -6.76 9.34
N VAL A 168 -2.86 -7.32 8.15
CA VAL A 168 -3.77 -8.24 7.48
C VAL A 168 -3.87 -9.56 8.24
N GLN A 169 -5.08 -10.14 8.28
CA GLN A 169 -5.31 -11.44 8.89
C GLN A 169 -5.96 -12.41 7.91
N VAL A 170 -5.51 -13.67 7.97
CA VAL A 170 -6.13 -14.79 7.26
C VAL A 170 -7.41 -15.16 7.98
N VAL A 171 -8.53 -15.18 7.27
CA VAL A 171 -9.82 -15.58 7.84
C VAL A 171 -10.20 -16.95 7.29
N LYS A 172 -10.48 -17.89 8.20
CA LYS A 172 -11.06 -19.20 7.86
C LYS A 172 -12.59 -19.11 7.91
N GLY A 173 -13.19 -18.61 6.83
CA GLY A 173 -14.64 -18.65 6.57
C GLY A 173 -15.51 -17.64 7.35
N GLY A 174 -16.23 -16.79 6.62
CA GLY A 174 -17.34 -15.97 7.14
C GLY A 174 -17.46 -14.58 6.49
N VAL A 175 -18.66 -14.23 6.01
CA VAL A 175 -19.07 -12.94 5.38
C VAL A 175 -19.17 -11.77 6.38
N THR A 176 -18.64 -11.92 7.60
CA THR A 176 -18.77 -10.92 8.68
C THR A 176 -17.47 -10.19 8.97
N THR A 177 -16.32 -10.75 8.61
CA THR A 177 -15.01 -10.15 8.93
C THR A 177 -14.54 -9.12 7.91
N ASP A 178 -14.94 -9.28 6.65
CA ASP A 178 -14.76 -8.35 5.53
C ASP A 178 -15.58 -7.06 5.70
N LYS A 179 -16.71 -7.11 6.41
CA LYS A 179 -17.56 -5.93 6.68
C LYS A 179 -16.82 -4.76 7.33
N LEU A 180 -15.79 -5.03 8.13
CA LEU A 180 -14.96 -3.98 8.72
C LEU A 180 -14.23 -3.17 7.64
N ASP A 181 -13.69 -3.84 6.64
CA ASP A 181 -13.01 -3.19 5.52
C ASP A 181 -14.01 -2.42 4.68
N ILE A 182 -15.21 -2.97 4.44
CA ILE A 182 -16.29 -2.29 3.73
C ILE A 182 -16.68 -0.98 4.43
N TRP A 183 -16.86 -0.99 5.75
CA TRP A 183 -17.17 0.22 6.50
C TRP A 183 -16.05 1.26 6.44
N ALA A 184 -14.79 0.83 6.50
CA ALA A 184 -13.66 1.72 6.36
C ALA A 184 -13.58 2.33 4.95
N LEU A 185 -13.88 1.55 3.91
CA LEU A 185 -13.98 2.03 2.53
C LEU A 185 -15.03 3.11 2.37
N ASP A 186 -16.24 2.88 2.91
CA ASP A 186 -17.32 3.86 2.87
C ASP A 186 -16.90 5.18 3.51
N LEU A 187 -16.24 5.14 4.67
CA LEU A 187 -15.73 6.34 5.34
C LEU A 187 -14.67 7.05 4.50
N ILE A 188 -13.71 6.32 3.91
CA ILE A 188 -12.66 6.92 3.07
C ILE A 188 -13.28 7.61 1.85
N ILE A 189 -14.19 6.94 1.15
CA ILE A 189 -14.86 7.48 -0.04
C ILE A 189 -15.73 8.68 0.35
N TYR A 190 -16.45 8.61 1.47
CA TYR A 190 -17.24 9.71 1.99
C TYR A 190 -16.39 10.95 2.31
N PHE A 191 -15.25 10.78 2.98
CA PHE A 191 -14.33 11.89 3.26
C PHE A 191 -13.74 12.52 2.00
N LEU A 192 -13.36 11.69 1.02
CA LEU A 192 -12.95 12.19 -0.29
C LEU A 192 -14.09 12.95 -0.99
N SER A 193 -15.34 12.59 -0.73
CA SER A 193 -16.50 13.18 -1.39
C SER A 193 -16.91 14.52 -0.79
N ILE A 194 -17.09 14.61 0.53
CA ILE A 194 -17.54 15.86 1.20
C ILE A 194 -16.59 17.02 0.90
N ARG A 195 -15.27 16.78 0.98
CA ARG A 195 -14.27 17.83 0.76
C ARG A 195 -14.30 18.40 -0.66
N ASN A 196 -14.90 17.68 -1.60
CA ASN A 196 -15.04 18.09 -2.99
C ASN A 196 -16.47 18.50 -3.35
N ASN A 197 -17.30 18.83 -2.35
CA ASN A 197 -18.69 19.31 -2.53
C ASN A 197 -19.54 18.43 -3.45
N LEU A 198 -19.28 17.12 -3.44
CA LEU A 198 -19.96 16.14 -4.28
C LEU A 198 -21.46 16.03 -4.03
N PHE A 199 -21.91 16.45 -2.86
CA PHE A 199 -23.31 16.40 -2.43
C PHE A 199 -23.96 17.80 -2.37
N ALA A 200 -23.26 18.85 -2.81
CA ALA A 200 -23.85 20.17 -2.96
C ALA A 200 -24.59 20.21 -4.32
N VAL A 201 -25.84 19.74 -4.31
CA VAL A 201 -26.84 19.96 -5.38
C VAL A 201 -27.99 20.74 -4.77
#